data_AF-A0A4D7CTN9-F1
#
_entry.id   AF-A0A4D7CTN9-F1
#
_cell.length_a   1.000
_cell.length_b   1.000
_cell.length_c   1.000
_cell.angle_alpha   90.00
_cell.angle_beta   90.00
_cell.angle_gamma   90.00
#
_symmetry.space_group_name_H-M   'P 1'
#
loop_
_entity.id
_entity.type
_entity.pdbx_description
1 polymer ?
#
loop_
_entity_poly.entity_id
_entity_poly.type
_entity_poly.pdbx_seq_one_letter_code
_entity_poly.pdbx_strand_id
1 'polypeptide(L)'
;MSNKKTNSSFLLIGFIYGLIGLLGCWSYGFIGRLITNVFRFFVGEGYMILGIISIVYGLLLILLKKELHFKKPRVFWAFFSWLMAYVCWMQRGFIANDATTILSQIFKGLYQDVQLNQQNFDSGGGLLGASVHQLLSWLHLDFLMPFTMIVFVLIGLMLFIKKS
;
A
#
# COMPACT_ATOMS: atom_id res chain seq x y z
N MET A 1 21.34 -23.48 22.89
CA MET A 1 20.44 -24.00 21.83
C MET A 1 19.36 -23.03 21.32
N SER A 2 19.20 -21.81 21.88
CA SER A 2 18.16 -20.85 21.47
C SER A 2 18.36 -20.20 20.08
N ASN A 3 19.62 -19.94 19.68
CA ASN A 3 19.95 -19.07 18.54
C ASN A 3 19.66 -19.68 17.14
N LYS A 4 19.57 -21.01 17.00
CA LYS A 4 19.25 -21.65 15.70
C LYS A 4 17.77 -21.51 15.34
N LYS A 5 16.88 -21.55 16.33
CA LYS A 5 15.42 -21.56 16.12
C LYS A 5 14.93 -20.19 15.61
N THR A 6 15.40 -19.11 16.22
CA THR A 6 15.13 -17.73 15.81
C THR A 6 15.66 -17.43 14.40
N ASN A 7 16.87 -17.88 14.08
CA ASN A 7 17.44 -17.71 12.74
C ASN A 7 16.63 -18.42 11.64
N SER A 8 16.14 -19.63 11.91
CA SER A 8 15.25 -20.34 10.97
C SER A 8 13.89 -19.64 10.82
N SER A 9 13.34 -19.07 11.90
CA SER A 9 12.10 -18.30 11.84
C SER A 9 12.22 -17.06 10.95
N PHE A 10 13.32 -16.29 11.05
CA PHE A 10 13.53 -15.12 10.19
C PHE A 10 13.66 -15.49 8.71
N LEU A 11 14.28 -16.63 8.41
CA LEU A 11 14.40 -17.13 7.05
C LEU A 11 13.03 -17.51 6.48
N LEU A 12 12.20 -18.22 7.25
CA LEU A 12 10.84 -18.60 6.85
C LEU A 12 9.95 -17.36 6.62
N ILE A 13 9.95 -16.41 7.57
CA ILE A 13 9.16 -15.19 7.47
C ILE A 13 9.61 -14.36 6.26
N GLY A 14 10.91 -14.16 6.11
CA GLY A 14 11.44 -13.40 4.98
C GLY A 14 11.13 -14.05 3.63
N PHE A 15 11.17 -15.38 3.57
CA PHE A 15 10.77 -16.13 2.37
C PHE A 15 9.28 -15.95 2.05
N ILE A 16 8.41 -16.02 3.06
CA ILE A 16 6.97 -15.77 2.90
C ILE A 16 6.72 -14.34 2.38
N TYR A 17 7.34 -13.32 2.98
CA TYR A 17 7.19 -11.94 2.51
C TYR A 17 7.69 -11.76 1.07
N GLY A 18 8.83 -12.38 0.73
CA GLY A 18 9.36 -12.41 -0.62
C GLY A 18 8.39 -13.05 -1.62
N LEU A 19 7.85 -14.22 -1.28
CA LEU A 19 6.86 -14.91 -2.11
C LEU A 19 5.56 -14.11 -2.27
N ILE A 20 5.03 -13.53 -1.18
CA ILE A 20 3.83 -12.71 -1.23
C ILE A 20 4.05 -11.52 -2.16
N GLY A 21 5.18 -10.82 -2.03
CA GLY A 21 5.49 -9.68 -2.87
C GLY A 21 5.69 -10.06 -4.35
N LEU A 22 6.39 -11.16 -4.63
CA LEU A 22 6.54 -11.68 -6.01
C LEU A 22 5.18 -12.08 -6.61
N LEU A 23 4.38 -12.87 -5.90
CA LEU A 23 3.07 -13.31 -6.39
C LEU A 23 2.10 -12.13 -6.56
N GLY A 24 2.16 -11.14 -5.68
CA GLY A 24 1.35 -9.93 -5.76
C GLY A 24 1.75 -8.98 -6.90
N CYS A 25 3.05 -8.82 -7.18
CA CYS A 25 3.51 -7.96 -8.28
C CYS A 25 3.18 -8.53 -9.67
N TRP A 26 3.31 -9.85 -9.84
CA TRP A 26 3.07 -10.51 -11.14
C TRP A 26 1.67 -11.09 -11.29
N SER A 27 0.89 -11.13 -10.21
CA SER A 27 -0.49 -11.62 -10.23
C SER A 27 -0.65 -13.03 -10.79
N TYR A 28 0.35 -13.90 -10.55
CA TYR A 28 0.40 -15.22 -11.16
C TYR A 28 -0.53 -16.22 -10.45
N GLY A 29 -1.38 -16.90 -11.22
CA GLY A 29 -2.36 -17.86 -10.70
C GLY A 29 -3.43 -17.24 -9.80
N PHE A 30 -4.23 -18.08 -9.15
CA PHE A 30 -5.30 -17.64 -8.23
C PHE A 30 -4.73 -16.90 -7.01
N ILE A 31 -3.69 -17.46 -6.37
CA ILE A 31 -3.10 -16.88 -5.16
C ILE A 31 -2.46 -15.52 -5.45
N GLY A 32 -1.74 -15.36 -6.57
CA GLY A 32 -1.15 -14.08 -6.94
C GLY A 32 -2.22 -13.01 -7.19
N ARG A 33 -3.31 -13.34 -7.89
CA ARG A 33 -4.43 -12.40 -8.08
C ARG A 33 -5.14 -12.06 -6.78
N LEU A 34 -5.30 -13.02 -5.87
CA LEU A 34 -5.87 -12.77 -4.55
C LEU A 34 -4.99 -11.78 -3.75
N ILE A 35 -3.67 -12.03 -3.69
CA ILE A 35 -2.72 -11.12 -3.02
C ILE A 35 -2.74 -9.74 -3.67
N THR A 36 -2.79 -9.69 -5.00
CA THR A 36 -2.88 -8.43 -5.75
C THR A 36 -4.11 -7.64 -5.34
N ASN A 37 -5.29 -8.29 -5.29
CA ASN A 37 -6.53 -7.64 -4.87
C ASN A 37 -6.50 -7.22 -3.38
N VAL A 38 -5.81 -7.95 -2.51
CA VAL A 38 -5.57 -7.53 -1.12
C VAL A 38 -4.68 -6.27 -1.07
N PHE A 39 -3.65 -6.17 -1.90
CA PHE A 39 -2.84 -4.95 -1.98
C PHE A 39 -3.60 -3.78 -2.59
N ARG A 40 -4.37 -4.01 -3.66
CA ARG A 40 -5.26 -3.03 -4.29
C ARG A 40 -6.33 -2.52 -3.33
N PHE A 41 -6.78 -3.36 -2.41
CA PHE A 41 -7.66 -2.93 -1.33
C PHE A 41 -7.05 -1.81 -0.48
N PHE A 42 -5.76 -1.86 -0.13
CA PHE A 42 -5.14 -0.86 0.73
C PHE A 42 -4.69 0.40 -0.03
N VAL A 43 -3.98 0.24 -1.14
CA VAL A 43 -3.29 1.34 -1.86
C VAL A 43 -3.78 1.52 -3.30
N GLY A 44 -4.81 0.78 -3.69
CA GLY A 44 -5.40 0.87 -5.03
C GLY A 44 -4.45 0.38 -6.11
N GLU A 45 -4.42 1.09 -7.23
CA GLU A 45 -3.53 0.79 -8.36
C GLU A 45 -2.04 0.92 -8.00
N GLY A 46 -1.71 1.48 -6.82
CA GLY A 46 -0.37 1.47 -6.24
C GLY A 46 0.10 0.15 -5.65
N TYR A 47 -0.63 -0.95 -5.84
CA TYR A 47 -0.36 -2.25 -5.21
C TYR A 47 1.07 -2.77 -5.42
N MET A 48 1.70 -2.45 -6.56
CA MET A 48 3.08 -2.82 -6.85
C MET A 48 4.06 -2.26 -5.80
N ILE A 49 3.78 -1.08 -5.23
CA ILE A 49 4.63 -0.49 -4.19
C ILE A 49 4.63 -1.38 -2.94
N LEU A 50 3.47 -1.89 -2.51
CA LEU A 50 3.38 -2.82 -1.38
C LEU A 50 4.06 -4.16 -1.70
N GLY A 51 3.95 -4.65 -2.93
CA GLY A 51 4.65 -5.85 -3.39
C GLY A 51 6.16 -5.69 -3.32
N ILE A 52 6.70 -4.57 -3.84
CA ILE A 52 8.14 -4.25 -3.78
C ILE A 52 8.61 -4.10 -2.33
N ILE A 53 7.86 -3.38 -1.48
CA ILE A 53 8.19 -3.24 -0.05
C ILE A 53 8.24 -4.62 0.61
N SER A 54 7.30 -5.50 0.30
CA SER A 54 7.26 -6.87 0.84
C SER A 54 8.48 -7.68 0.39
N ILE A 55 8.88 -7.59 -0.88
CA ILE A 55 10.09 -8.25 -1.40
C ILE A 55 11.33 -7.74 -0.68
N VAL A 56 11.53 -6.43 -0.63
CA VAL A 56 12.70 -5.80 0.00
C VAL A 56 12.76 -6.16 1.48
N TYR A 57 11.63 -6.08 2.19
CA TYR A 57 11.54 -6.45 3.59
C TYR A 57 11.88 -7.94 3.81
N GLY A 58 11.34 -8.83 2.98
CA GLY A 58 11.63 -10.26 3.03
C GLY A 58 13.11 -10.58 2.81
N LEU A 59 13.73 -9.96 1.81
CA LEU A 59 15.17 -10.08 1.53
C LEU A 59 16.02 -9.59 2.70
N LEU A 60 15.68 -8.43 3.27
CA LEU A 60 16.42 -7.87 4.41
C LEU A 60 16.32 -8.79 5.64
N LEU A 61 15.17 -9.41 5.90
CA LEU A 61 15.04 -10.40 6.99
C LEU A 61 15.91 -11.63 6.78
N ILE A 62 15.96 -12.16 5.55
CA ILE A 62 16.81 -13.33 5.21
C ILE A 62 18.29 -12.99 5.37
N LEU A 63 18.72 -11.84 4.86
CA LEU A 63 20.12 -11.41 4.86
C LEU A 63 20.62 -11.04 6.26
N LEU A 64 19.81 -10.27 7.01
CA LEU A 64 20.22 -9.75 8.32
C LEU A 64 19.94 -10.72 9.47
N LYS A 65 19.06 -11.71 9.28
CA LYS A 65 18.65 -12.73 10.27
C LYS A 65 18.23 -12.14 11.62
N LYS A 66 17.66 -10.93 11.59
CA LYS A 66 17.20 -10.18 12.75
C LYS A 66 16.03 -9.30 12.35
N GLU A 67 15.24 -8.91 13.34
CA GLU A 67 14.16 -7.94 13.14
C GLU A 67 14.71 -6.58 12.70
N LEU A 68 14.04 -6.02 11.70
CA LEU A 68 14.32 -4.69 11.18
C LEU A 68 13.66 -3.66 12.09
N HIS A 69 14.41 -3.24 13.10
CA HIS A 69 14.05 -2.04 13.84
C HIS A 69 14.43 -0.80 13.03
N PHE A 70 13.43 0.01 12.66
CA PHE A 70 13.66 1.30 12.02
C PHE A 70 14.33 2.26 13.01
N LYS A 71 15.67 2.34 12.96
CA LYS A 71 16.47 3.24 13.81
C LYS A 71 16.08 4.72 13.67
N LYS A 72 15.45 5.09 12.55
CA LYS A 72 15.02 6.46 12.25
C LYS A 72 13.52 6.46 11.91
N PRO A 73 12.61 6.56 12.90
CA PRO A 73 11.17 6.55 12.65
C PRO A 73 10.74 7.69 11.70
N ARG A 74 11.46 8.83 11.70
CA ARG A 74 11.25 9.93 10.75
C ARG A 74 11.33 9.49 9.28
N VAL A 75 12.28 8.61 8.95
CA VAL A 75 12.47 8.13 7.58
C VAL A 75 11.29 7.25 7.16
N PHE A 76 10.81 6.39 8.07
CA PHE A 76 9.59 5.61 7.85
C PHE A 76 8.39 6.51 7.56
N TRP A 77 8.16 7.54 8.40
CA TRP A 77 7.07 8.49 8.20
C TRP A 77 7.21 9.32 6.92
N ALA A 78 8.44 9.64 6.49
CA ALA A 78 8.68 10.31 5.22
C ALA A 78 8.25 9.44 4.03
N PHE A 79 8.66 8.17 3.99
CA PHE A 79 8.24 7.22 2.96
C PHE A 79 6.74 6.95 2.99
N PHE A 80 6.15 6.83 4.18
CA PHE A 80 4.71 6.68 4.32
C PHE A 80 3.96 7.91 3.79
N SER A 81 4.47 9.12 4.05
CA SER A 81 3.90 10.35 3.50
C SER A 81 3.97 10.37 1.97
N TRP A 82 5.08 9.94 1.36
CA TRP A 82 5.17 9.83 -0.10
C TRP A 82 4.24 8.75 -0.68
N LEU A 83 4.05 7.63 0.02
CA LEU A 83 3.05 6.63 -0.34
C LEU A 83 1.64 7.25 -0.33
N MET A 84 1.30 8.01 0.71
CA MET A 84 0.01 8.72 0.79
C MET A 84 -0.17 9.72 -0.35
N ALA A 85 0.87 10.47 -0.72
CA ALA A 85 0.82 11.38 -1.87
C ALA A 85 0.49 10.63 -3.17
N TYR A 86 1.18 9.51 -3.41
CA TYR A 86 0.96 8.69 -4.60
C TYR A 86 -0.46 8.09 -4.63
N VAL A 87 -0.92 7.58 -3.49
CA VAL A 87 -2.27 7.04 -3.35
C VAL A 87 -3.35 8.12 -3.59
N CYS A 88 -3.16 9.33 -3.07
CA CYS A 88 -4.09 10.45 -3.32
C CYS A 88 -4.09 10.87 -4.79
N TRP A 89 -2.93 10.81 -5.46
CA TRP A 89 -2.83 11.05 -6.90
C TRP A 89 -3.65 10.04 -7.69
N MET A 90 -3.53 8.74 -7.38
CA MET A 90 -4.32 7.71 -8.04
C MET A 90 -5.82 7.86 -7.79
N GLN A 91 -6.20 8.26 -6.58
CA GLN A 91 -7.60 8.50 -6.24
C GLN A 91 -8.23 9.63 -7.06
N ARG A 92 -7.45 10.63 -7.53
CA ARG A 92 -7.95 11.70 -8.39
C ARG A 92 -8.45 11.18 -9.75
N GLY A 93 -7.81 10.15 -10.29
CA GLY A 93 -8.20 9.54 -11.57
C GLY A 93 -9.46 8.69 -11.46
N PHE A 94 -9.84 8.30 -10.24
CA PHE A 94 -11.02 7.49 -9.97
C PHE A 94 -12.29 8.36 -10.01
N ILE A 95 -13.10 8.16 -11.03
CA ILE A 95 -14.41 8.79 -11.16
C ILE A 95 -15.45 7.84 -10.55
N ALA A 96 -16.02 8.23 -9.41
CA ALA A 96 -17.13 7.50 -8.82
C ALA A 96 -18.36 7.64 -9.73
N ASN A 97 -18.88 6.53 -10.25
CA ASN A 97 -19.98 6.53 -11.23
C ASN A 97 -21.38 6.57 -10.60
N ASP A 98 -21.51 6.74 -9.28
CA ASP A 98 -22.80 6.66 -8.57
C ASP A 98 -22.88 7.58 -7.36
N ALA A 99 -24.12 7.87 -6.91
CA ALA A 99 -24.45 8.58 -5.67
C ALA A 99 -24.12 7.80 -4.37
N THR A 100 -23.33 6.72 -4.47
CA THR A 100 -22.88 5.90 -3.33
C THR A 100 -21.52 6.34 -2.83
N THR A 101 -21.20 6.10 -1.56
CA THR A 101 -19.88 6.46 -1.01
C THR A 101 -18.77 5.72 -1.75
N ILE A 102 -17.68 6.43 -2.07
CA ILE A 102 -16.52 5.91 -2.83
C ILE A 102 -16.01 4.61 -2.23
N LEU A 103 -15.95 4.53 -0.90
CA LEU A 103 -15.50 3.35 -0.19
C LEU A 103 -16.36 2.12 -0.53
N SER A 104 -17.69 2.28 -0.57
CA SER A 104 -18.59 1.18 -0.89
C SER A 104 -18.41 0.66 -2.32
N GLN A 105 -18.06 1.54 -3.27
CA GLN A 105 -17.77 1.16 -4.66
C GLN A 105 -16.48 0.35 -4.74
N ILE A 106 -15.42 0.77 -4.04
CA ILE A 106 -14.15 0.04 -3.99
C ILE A 106 -14.33 -1.36 -3.41
N PHE A 107 -15.06 -1.49 -2.29
CA PHE A 107 -15.34 -2.79 -1.70
C PHE A 107 -16.09 -3.72 -2.65
N LYS A 108 -17.16 -3.22 -3.30
CA LYS A 108 -17.95 -4.01 -4.25
C LYS A 108 -17.13 -4.42 -5.47
N GLY A 109 -16.39 -3.48 -6.06
CA GLY A 109 -15.56 -3.72 -7.24
C GLY A 109 -14.44 -4.73 -6.98
N LEU A 110 -13.70 -4.56 -5.88
CA LEU A 110 -12.65 -5.51 -5.50
C LEU A 110 -13.22 -6.88 -5.11
N TYR A 111 -14.38 -6.93 -4.46
CA TYR A 111 -15.04 -8.19 -4.17
C TYR A 111 -15.44 -8.95 -5.45
N GLN A 112 -15.98 -8.25 -6.44
CA GLN A 112 -16.26 -8.81 -7.76
C GLN A 112 -15.00 -9.30 -8.46
N ASP A 113 -13.90 -8.52 -8.42
CA ASP A 113 -12.61 -8.91 -8.99
C ASP A 113 -12.04 -10.17 -8.32
N VAL A 114 -12.24 -10.35 -7.00
CA VAL A 114 -11.87 -11.58 -6.29
C VAL A 114 -12.73 -12.76 -6.72
N GLN A 115 -14.05 -12.60 -6.83
CA GLN A 115 -14.97 -13.66 -7.27
C GLN A 115 -14.66 -14.14 -8.70
N LEU A 116 -14.37 -13.20 -9.59
CA LEU A 116 -14.07 -13.47 -10.99
C LEU A 116 -12.58 -13.78 -11.23
N ASN A 117 -11.77 -13.76 -10.17
CA ASN A 117 -10.33 -13.99 -10.22
C ASN A 117 -9.64 -13.10 -11.28
N GLN A 118 -9.94 -11.80 -11.27
CA GLN A 118 -9.46 -10.82 -12.25
C GLN A 118 -9.05 -9.49 -11.56
N GLN A 119 -8.60 -8.52 -12.36
CA GLN A 119 -8.13 -7.20 -11.91
C GLN A 119 -8.60 -6.09 -12.86
N ASN A 120 -9.91 -6.03 -13.10
CA ASN A 120 -10.46 -5.12 -14.09
C ASN A 120 -11.04 -3.85 -13.47
N PHE A 121 -11.44 -3.91 -12.21
CA PHE A 121 -12.05 -2.77 -11.52
C PHE A 121 -10.98 -1.76 -11.09
N ASP A 122 -11.01 -0.53 -11.59
CA ASP A 122 -10.09 0.52 -11.14
C ASP A 122 -10.33 0.83 -9.66
N SER A 123 -9.33 0.58 -8.82
CA SER A 123 -9.41 0.77 -7.38
C SER A 123 -8.92 2.15 -6.92
N GLY A 124 -8.46 3.00 -7.84
CA GLY A 124 -7.95 4.34 -7.55
C GLY A 124 -6.81 4.31 -6.54
N GLY A 125 -6.98 5.02 -5.42
CA GLY A 125 -6.06 5.00 -4.28
C GLY A 125 -6.39 3.93 -3.22
N GLY A 126 -7.34 3.04 -3.48
CA GLY A 126 -7.82 2.05 -2.53
C GLY A 126 -8.39 2.67 -1.26
N LEU A 127 -8.34 1.91 -0.17
CA LEU A 127 -8.87 2.33 1.14
C LEU A 127 -8.25 3.64 1.63
N LEU A 128 -6.93 3.79 1.50
CA LEU A 128 -6.22 4.96 2.01
C LEU A 128 -6.60 6.22 1.22
N GLY A 129 -6.64 6.15 -0.12
CA GLY A 129 -7.04 7.27 -0.97
C GLY A 129 -8.50 7.64 -0.78
N ALA A 130 -9.39 6.64 -0.74
CA ALA A 130 -10.81 6.85 -0.53
C ALA A 130 -11.12 7.44 0.85
N SER A 131 -10.36 7.07 1.88
CA SER A 131 -10.51 7.63 3.23
C SER A 131 -10.17 9.12 3.26
N VAL A 132 -9.09 9.53 2.59
CA VAL A 132 -8.74 10.96 2.45
C VAL A 132 -9.83 11.71 1.69
N HIS A 133 -10.30 11.16 0.57
CA HIS A 133 -11.38 11.78 -0.21
C HIS A 133 -12.67 11.88 0.62
N GLN A 134 -13.05 10.84 1.37
CA GLN A 134 -14.26 10.85 2.19
C GLN A 134 -14.20 11.92 3.28
N LEU A 135 -13.03 12.14 3.88
CA LEU A 135 -12.81 13.20 4.86
C LEU A 135 -12.95 14.60 4.22
N LEU A 136 -12.38 14.80 3.04
CA LEU A 136 -12.51 16.06 2.30
C LEU A 136 -13.96 16.33 1.89
N SER A 137 -14.66 15.31 1.39
CA SER A 137 -16.05 15.43 0.95
C SER A 137 -16.99 15.74 2.11
N TRP A 138 -16.77 15.12 3.27
CA TRP A 138 -17.49 15.46 4.50
C TRP A 138 -17.29 16.93 4.90
N LEU A 139 -16.09 17.47 4.68
CA LEU A 139 -15.77 18.88 4.91
C LEU A 139 -16.19 19.82 3.75
N HIS A 140 -16.80 19.28 2.69
CA HIS A 140 -17.16 19.99 1.46
C HIS A 140 -15.95 20.65 0.76
N LEU A 141 -14.77 20.01 0.85
CA LEU A 141 -13.51 20.49 0.28
C LEU A 141 -12.96 19.54 -0.79
N ASP A 142 -13.83 18.89 -1.58
CA ASP A 142 -13.40 17.94 -2.63
C ASP A 142 -12.43 18.55 -3.64
N PHE A 143 -12.54 19.86 -3.89
CA PHE A 143 -11.60 20.59 -4.74
C PHE A 143 -10.15 20.58 -4.23
N LEU A 144 -9.93 20.29 -2.94
CA LEU A 144 -8.60 20.16 -2.33
C LEU A 144 -7.92 18.82 -2.61
N MET A 145 -8.63 17.82 -3.13
CA MET A 145 -8.06 16.48 -3.35
C MET A 145 -6.75 16.52 -4.16
N PRO A 146 -6.62 17.28 -5.28
CA PRO A 146 -5.35 17.39 -6.00
C PRO A 146 -4.22 18.03 -5.19
N PHE A 147 -4.56 18.94 -4.26
CA PHE A 147 -3.58 19.63 -3.42
C PHE A 147 -3.06 18.75 -2.29
N THR A 148 -3.82 17.73 -1.86
CA THR A 148 -3.37 16.79 -0.82
C THR A 148 -2.07 16.07 -1.19
N MET A 149 -1.87 15.74 -2.47
CA MET A 149 -0.62 15.17 -2.96
C MET A 149 0.56 16.09 -2.64
N ILE A 150 0.44 17.38 -2.93
CA ILE A 150 1.50 18.37 -2.71
C ILE A 150 1.82 18.44 -1.20
N VAL A 151 0.78 18.49 -0.36
CA VAL A 151 0.93 18.52 1.10
C VAL A 151 1.70 17.30 1.60
N PHE A 152 1.32 16.09 1.19
CA PHE A 152 2.01 14.87 1.60
C PHE A 152 3.45 14.76 1.06
N VAL A 153 3.73 15.27 -0.14
CA VAL A 153 5.10 15.36 -0.66
C VAL A 153 5.95 16.29 0.19
N LEU A 154 5.44 17.48 0.52
CA LEU A 154 6.14 18.47 1.34
C LEU A 154 6.39 17.94 2.76
N ILE A 155 5.39 17.33 3.40
CA ILE A 155 5.55 16.69 4.71
C ILE A 155 6.65 15.62 4.65
N GLY A 156 6.64 14.77 3.62
CA GLY A 156 7.67 13.74 3.45
C GLY A 156 9.07 14.33 3.29
N LEU A 157 9.22 15.38 2.48
CA LEU A 157 10.48 16.10 2.31
C LEU A 157 10.96 16.73 3.62
N MET A 158 10.08 17.41 4.36
CA MET A 158 10.43 18.02 5.64
C MET A 158 10.88 16.98 6.66
N LEU A 159 10.19 15.84 6.75
CA LEU A 159 10.56 14.74 7.64
C LEU A 159 11.90 14.09 7.26
N PHE A 160 12.20 14.03 5.96
CA PHE A 160 13.45 13.48 5.45
C PHE A 160 14.65 14.41 5.67
N ILE A 161 14.47 15.72 5.42
CA ILE A 161 15.54 16.73 5.50
C ILE A 161 15.87 17.11 6.94
N LYS A 162 14.88 17.12 7.85
CA LYS A 162 15.07 17.54 9.24
C LYS A 162 16.18 16.71 9.89
N LYS A 163 17.37 17.31 10.04
CA LYS A 163 18.54 16.68 10.67
C LYS A 163 18.25 16.40 12.14
N SER A 164 18.85 15.34 12.67
CA SER A 164 18.82 15.05 14.11
C SER A 164 19.76 15.97 14.86
#